data_AF-A0A6P0XPX3-F1
#
_entry.id   AF-A0A6P0XPX3-F1
#
_cell.length_a   1.000
_cell.length_b   1.000
_cell.length_c   1.000
_cell.angle_alpha   90.00
_cell.angle_beta   90.00
_cell.angle_gamma   90.00
#
_symmetry.space_group_name_H-M   'P 1'
#
loop_
_entity.id
_entity.type
_entity.pdbx_description
1 polymer ?
#
loop_
_entity_poly.entity_id
_entity_poly.type
_entity_poly.pdbx_seq_one_letter_code
_entity_poly.pdbx_strand_id
1 'polypeptide(L)'
;MVKIVSRKPAKTENVYDIGVAKDHNFVLANGLVASNCFNKSHSTAYAYVAYQTAYLKANYPVEYMAALITANSGDQDKVQKYIANCQKFNIEVEPPNINRSEVDFTPLPKEITKEAKDKILFGLSAVKNVGEGAIKAILKARKEGGE
;
A
#
# COMPACT_ATOMS: atom_id res chain seq x y z
N MET A 1 -5.79 -19.74 5.02
CA MET A 1 -4.59 -20.28 4.34
C MET A 1 -5.03 -21.49 3.54
N VAL A 2 -5.02 -21.43 2.20
CA VAL A 2 -5.46 -22.57 1.36
C VAL A 2 -4.28 -23.54 1.23
N LYS A 3 -4.50 -24.81 1.63
CA LYS A 3 -3.48 -25.86 1.57
C LYS A 3 -3.96 -26.92 0.58
N ILE A 4 -3.18 -27.20 -0.45
CA ILE A 4 -3.49 -28.29 -1.38
C ILE A 4 -3.32 -29.61 -0.63
N VAL A 5 -4.40 -30.40 -0.52
CA VAL A 5 -4.45 -31.63 0.27
C VAL A 5 -4.12 -32.88 -0.55
N SER A 6 -4.35 -32.83 -1.86
CA SER A 6 -3.94 -33.88 -2.81
C SER A 6 -3.92 -33.36 -4.24
N ARG A 7 -3.21 -34.05 -5.14
CA ARG A 7 -3.25 -33.85 -6.58
C ARG A 7 -3.50 -35.19 -7.24
N LYS A 8 -4.37 -35.21 -8.25
CA LYS A 8 -4.54 -36.37 -9.13
C LYS A 8 -4.23 -35.93 -10.56
N PRO A 9 -3.39 -36.66 -11.30
CA PRO A 9 -3.21 -36.41 -12.72
C PRO A 9 -4.55 -36.65 -13.43
N ALA A 10 -4.98 -35.69 -14.23
CA ALA A 10 -6.24 -35.79 -14.97
C ALA A 10 -6.03 -36.58 -16.27
N LYS A 11 -5.47 -35.93 -17.29
CA LYS A 11 -5.16 -36.51 -18.59
C LYS A 11 -3.87 -35.89 -19.13
N THR A 12 -3.15 -36.66 -19.94
CA THR A 12 -2.04 -36.14 -20.74
C THR A 12 -2.64 -35.56 -22.01
N GLU A 13 -2.48 -34.26 -22.21
CA GLU A 13 -2.81 -33.59 -23.47
C GLU A 13 -1.57 -32.93 -24.02
N ASN A 14 -1.52 -32.82 -25.35
CA ASN A 14 -0.55 -31.95 -25.99
C ASN A 14 -0.87 -30.51 -25.58
N VAL A 15 -0.06 -29.98 -24.68
CA VAL A 15 -0.03 -28.56 -24.38
C VAL A 15 0.89 -27.89 -25.38
N TYR A 16 0.53 -26.70 -25.84
CA TYR A 16 1.46 -25.85 -26.58
C TYR A 16 2.51 -25.34 -25.60
N ASP A 17 3.50 -26.17 -25.30
CA ASP A 17 4.71 -25.73 -24.64
C ASP A 17 5.55 -24.97 -25.66
N ILE A 18 6.07 -23.80 -25.31
CA ILE A 18 7.02 -23.06 -26.15
C ILE A 18 8.41 -23.67 -25.90
N GLY A 19 8.52 -24.97 -26.13
CA GLY A 19 9.77 -25.72 -26.05
C GLY A 19 10.56 -25.51 -27.33
N VAL A 20 11.60 -24.69 -27.28
CA VAL A 20 12.61 -24.62 -28.36
C VAL A 20 13.61 -25.76 -28.20
N ALA A 21 13.94 -26.44 -29.30
CA ALA A 21 14.77 -27.65 -29.32
C ALA A 21 16.26 -27.42 -28.98
N LYS A 22 16.73 -26.17 -28.97
CA LYS A 22 18.08 -25.76 -28.54
C LYS A 22 18.04 -24.38 -27.92
N ASP A 23 18.77 -24.22 -26.81
CA ASP A 23 19.10 -23.03 -26.02
C ASP A 23 18.02 -21.92 -25.93
N HIS A 24 17.62 -21.59 -24.70
CA HIS A 24 16.56 -20.64 -24.31
C HIS A 24 16.84 -19.15 -24.65
N ASN A 25 17.33 -18.89 -25.85
CA ASN A 25 17.66 -17.58 -26.35
C ASN A 25 16.68 -17.25 -27.47
N PHE A 26 15.77 -16.30 -27.22
CA PHE A 26 14.87 -15.79 -28.25
C PHE A 26 15.72 -15.08 -29.32
N VAL A 27 16.07 -15.77 -30.39
CA VAL A 27 16.79 -15.18 -31.53
C VAL A 27 15.79 -14.37 -32.35
N LEU A 28 15.99 -13.06 -32.41
CA LEU A 28 15.23 -12.15 -33.23
C LEU A 28 15.52 -12.39 -34.72
N ALA A 29 14.61 -11.96 -35.60
CA ALA A 29 14.72 -12.15 -37.05
C ALA A 29 16.01 -11.55 -37.67
N ASN A 30 16.68 -10.64 -36.96
CA ASN A 30 17.96 -10.03 -37.36
C ASN A 30 19.20 -10.76 -36.78
N GLY A 31 19.03 -11.95 -36.19
CA GLY A 31 20.12 -12.76 -35.64
C GLY A 31 20.58 -12.38 -34.23
N LEU A 32 19.95 -11.39 -33.59
CA LEU A 32 20.27 -10.99 -32.21
C LEU A 32 19.57 -11.87 -31.18
N VAL A 33 20.26 -12.20 -30.09
CA VAL A 33 19.68 -12.92 -28.95
C VAL A 33 19.01 -11.94 -28.00
N ALA A 34 17.72 -12.11 -27.75
CA ALA A 34 16.99 -11.33 -26.78
C ALA A 34 17.13 -11.94 -25.38
N SER A 35 18.19 -11.53 -24.69
CA SER A 35 18.52 -12.01 -23.33
C SER A 35 17.66 -11.40 -22.22
N ASN A 36 16.97 -10.27 -22.49
CA ASN A 36 16.23 -9.48 -21.50
C ASN A 36 14.75 -9.24 -21.90
N CYS A 37 14.12 -10.18 -22.60
CA CYS A 37 12.69 -10.09 -22.91
C CYS A 37 11.85 -10.13 -21.62
N PHE A 38 10.95 -9.15 -21.46
CA PHE A 38 10.02 -9.10 -20.34
C PHE A 38 8.65 -9.63 -20.72
N ASN A 39 8.03 -10.38 -19.82
CA ASN A 39 6.70 -10.93 -20.04
C ASN A 39 5.65 -9.79 -20.03
N LYS A 40 5.05 -9.52 -21.21
CA LYS A 40 4.11 -8.41 -21.39
C LYS A 40 2.87 -8.50 -20.51
N SER A 41 2.30 -9.69 -20.30
CA SER A 41 1.07 -9.82 -19.48
C SER A 41 1.36 -9.50 -18.02
N HIS A 42 2.49 -9.97 -17.49
CA HIS A 42 2.96 -9.63 -16.15
C HIS A 42 3.27 -8.13 -16.01
N SER A 43 4.05 -7.56 -16.93
CA SER A 43 4.37 -6.12 -16.90
C SER A 43 3.14 -5.25 -17.01
N THR A 44 2.17 -5.60 -17.86
CA THR A 44 0.92 -4.84 -18.02
C THR A 44 0.09 -4.84 -16.75
N ALA A 45 -0.03 -6.00 -16.08
CA ALA A 45 -0.80 -6.11 -14.84
C ALA A 45 -0.21 -5.24 -13.71
N TYR A 46 1.12 -5.26 -13.54
CA TYR A 46 1.78 -4.43 -12.53
C TYR A 46 1.77 -2.93 -12.88
N ALA A 47 1.92 -2.59 -14.17
CA ALA A 47 1.80 -1.21 -14.63
C ALA A 47 0.41 -0.64 -14.33
N TYR A 48 -0.65 -1.45 -14.41
CA TYR A 48 -2.01 -1.02 -14.07
C TYR A 48 -2.14 -0.65 -12.58
N VAL A 49 -1.60 -1.46 -11.67
CA VAL A 49 -1.59 -1.14 -10.22
C VAL A 49 -0.73 0.10 -9.94
N ALA A 50 0.42 0.23 -10.60
CA ALA A 50 1.26 1.42 -10.50
C ALA A 50 0.50 2.68 -10.95
N TYR A 51 -0.25 2.60 -12.06
CA TYR A 51 -1.10 3.68 -12.54
C TYR A 51 -2.19 4.05 -11.53
N GLN A 52 -2.88 3.06 -10.95
CA GLN A 52 -3.91 3.31 -9.93
C GLN A 52 -3.33 4.04 -8.70
N THR A 53 -2.18 3.60 -8.20
CA THR A 53 -1.53 4.26 -7.06
C THR A 53 -1.04 5.67 -7.41
N ALA A 54 -0.52 5.89 -8.62
CA ALA A 54 -0.15 7.22 -9.10
C ALA A 54 -1.36 8.15 -9.24
N TYR A 55 -2.48 7.63 -9.74
CA TYR A 55 -3.75 8.36 -9.84
C TYR A 55 -4.25 8.80 -8.47
N LEU A 56 -4.26 7.90 -7.48
CA LEU A 56 -4.65 8.24 -6.11
C LEU A 56 -3.72 9.30 -5.50
N LYS A 57 -2.41 9.15 -5.69
CA LYS A 57 -1.44 10.13 -5.19
C LYS A 57 -1.61 11.52 -5.83
N ALA A 58 -1.98 11.58 -7.10
CA ALA A 58 -2.16 12.84 -7.82
C ALA A 58 -3.48 13.55 -7.49
N ASN A 59 -4.57 12.81 -7.26
CA ASN A 59 -5.92 13.37 -7.11
C ASN A 59 -6.42 13.38 -5.65
N TYR A 60 -5.90 12.49 -4.80
CA TYR A 60 -6.27 12.32 -3.39
C TYR A 60 -5.00 12.21 -2.53
N PRO A 61 -4.12 13.24 -2.55
CA PRO A 61 -2.80 13.14 -1.93
C PRO A 61 -2.85 12.95 -0.41
N VAL A 62 -3.84 13.54 0.27
CA VAL A 62 -3.98 13.48 1.74
C VAL A 62 -4.38 12.07 2.18
N GLU A 63 -5.40 11.50 1.54
CA GLU A 63 -5.92 10.16 1.78
C GLU A 63 -4.88 9.11 1.39
N TYR A 64 -4.21 9.30 0.25
CA TYR A 64 -3.14 8.41 -0.21
C TYR A 64 -1.99 8.36 0.80
N MET A 65 -1.53 9.53 1.28
CA MET A 65 -0.45 9.58 2.26
C MET A 65 -0.88 8.99 3.61
N ALA A 66 -2.10 9.26 4.08
CA ALA A 66 -2.63 8.66 5.30
C ALA A 66 -2.67 7.13 5.20
N ALA A 67 -3.21 6.58 4.10
CA ALA A 67 -3.25 5.14 3.86
C ALA A 67 -1.85 4.51 3.76
N LEU A 68 -0.90 5.20 3.11
CA LEU A 68 0.48 4.74 2.96
C LEU A 68 1.20 4.65 4.30
N ILE A 69 1.02 5.63 5.19
CA ILE A 69 1.61 5.62 6.53
C ILE A 69 0.94 4.53 7.38
N THR A 70 -0.39 4.41 7.35
CA THR A 70 -1.15 3.37 8.05
C THR A 70 -0.67 1.97 7.66
N ALA A 71 -0.51 1.68 6.37
CA ALA A 71 -0.04 0.38 5.89
C ALA A 71 1.39 0.02 6.36
N ASN A 72 2.16 1.00 6.83
CA ASN A 72 3.52 0.84 7.32
C ASN A 72 3.69 1.26 8.79
N SER A 73 2.61 1.37 9.56
CA SER A 73 2.61 1.87 10.94
C SER A 73 3.49 1.06 11.90
N GLY A 74 3.70 -0.22 11.61
CA GLY A 74 4.59 -1.11 12.36
C GLY A 74 6.09 -0.83 12.18
N ASP A 75 6.48 -0.03 11.19
CA ASP A 75 7.88 0.31 10.90
C ASP A 75 8.12 1.81 11.11
N GLN A 76 8.74 2.14 12.24
CA GLN A 76 8.94 3.53 12.67
C GLN A 76 9.83 4.32 11.72
N ASP A 77 10.83 3.69 11.10
CA ASP A 77 11.71 4.36 10.14
C ASP A 77 10.95 4.74 8.88
N LYS A 78 10.03 3.87 8.42
CA LYS A 78 9.14 4.19 7.30
C LYS A 78 8.13 5.27 7.65
N VAL A 79 7.51 5.20 8.83
CA VAL A 79 6.58 6.24 9.30
C VAL A 79 7.24 7.61 9.26
N GLN A 80 8.46 7.76 9.81
CA GLN A 80 9.19 9.02 9.79
C GLN A 80 9.52 9.49 8.36
N LYS A 81 9.93 8.59 7.47
CA LYS A 81 10.17 8.91 6.05
C LYS A 81 8.90 9.41 5.35
N TYR A 82 7.75 8.80 5.61
CA TYR A 82 6.49 9.21 5.01
C TYR A 82 5.98 10.54 5.59
N ILE A 83 6.15 10.79 6.88
CA ILE A 83 5.85 12.11 7.49
C ILE A 83 6.70 13.21 6.85
N ALA A 84 8.00 12.97 6.65
CA ALA A 84 8.87 13.91 5.95
C ALA A 84 8.44 14.15 4.48
N ASN A 85 7.86 13.13 3.82
CA ASN A 85 7.28 13.30 2.49
C ASN A 85 5.96 14.10 2.53
N CYS A 86 5.10 13.92 3.54
CA CYS A 86 3.89 14.74 3.71
C CYS A 86 4.23 16.22 3.77
N GLN A 87 5.29 16.59 4.51
CA GLN A 87 5.76 17.97 4.59
C GLN A 87 6.14 18.55 3.22
N LYS A 88 6.73 17.75 2.32
CA LYS A 88 7.03 18.17 0.93
C LYS A 88 5.78 18.41 0.08
N PHE A 89 4.68 17.76 0.41
CA PHE A 89 3.36 17.99 -0.21
C PHE A 89 2.55 19.08 0.50
N ASN A 90 3.15 19.82 1.44
CA ASN A 90 2.48 20.81 2.29
C ASN A 90 1.30 20.21 3.10
N ILE A 91 1.42 18.93 3.47
CA ILE A 91 0.49 18.21 4.33
C ILE A 91 1.09 18.18 5.75
N GLU A 92 0.36 18.74 6.71
CA GLU A 92 0.77 18.76 8.11
C GLU A 92 0.31 17.47 8.82
N VAL A 93 1.22 16.80 9.52
CA VAL A 93 0.87 15.62 10.33
C VAL A 93 0.73 16.08 11.78
N GLU A 94 -0.53 16.17 12.26
CA GLU A 94 -0.82 16.52 13.65
C GLU A 94 -0.38 15.37 14.58
N PRO A 95 0.15 15.66 15.78
CA PRO A 95 0.48 14.64 16.77
C PRO A 95 -0.76 13.84 17.21
N PRO A 96 -0.59 12.65 17.81
CA PRO A 96 -1.72 11.86 18.30
C PRO A 96 -2.49 12.64 19.37
N ASN A 97 -3.82 12.60 19.27
CA ASN A 97 -4.74 13.26 20.19
C ASN A 97 -5.75 12.25 20.74
N ILE A 98 -5.81 12.08 22.06
CA ILE A 98 -6.66 11.06 22.70
C ILE A 98 -8.16 11.21 22.34
N ASN A 99 -8.61 12.44 22.11
CA ASN A 99 -10.02 12.76 21.83
C ASN A 99 -10.38 12.69 20.34
N ARG A 100 -9.39 12.79 19.43
CA ARG A 100 -9.63 12.89 17.98
C ARG A 100 -9.04 11.73 17.18
N SER A 101 -7.90 11.19 17.60
CA SER A 101 -7.17 10.16 16.84
C SER A 101 -7.96 8.85 16.81
N GLU A 102 -7.97 8.22 15.65
CA GLU A 102 -8.47 6.86 15.46
C GLU A 102 -7.33 5.85 15.56
N VAL A 103 -7.64 4.57 15.31
CA VAL A 103 -6.63 3.51 15.21
C VAL A 103 -5.59 3.86 14.14
N ASP A 104 -6.06 4.26 12.96
CA ASP A 104 -5.25 4.53 11.78
C ASP A 104 -5.05 6.04 11.57
N PHE A 105 -4.08 6.40 10.72
CA PHE A 105 -3.89 7.80 10.32
C PHE A 105 -5.14 8.31 9.62
N THR A 106 -5.68 9.43 10.11
CA THR A 106 -6.95 9.98 9.64
C THR A 106 -6.69 11.18 8.73
N PRO A 107 -7.08 11.13 7.44
CA PRO A 107 -6.92 12.27 6.55
C PRO A 107 -7.92 13.38 6.92
N LEU A 108 -7.41 14.61 6.97
CA LEU A 108 -8.15 15.83 7.27
C LEU A 108 -7.86 16.87 6.18
N PRO A 109 -8.37 16.65 4.95
CA PRO A 109 -8.16 17.57 3.85
C PRO A 109 -8.81 18.94 4.15
N LYS A 110 -8.18 20.00 3.64
CA LYS A 110 -8.58 21.40 3.92
C LYS A 110 -10.03 21.71 3.53
N GLU A 111 -10.57 21.00 2.53
CA GLU A 111 -11.97 21.13 2.10
C GLU A 111 -12.95 20.72 3.21
N ILE A 112 -12.55 19.79 4.07
CA ILE A 112 -13.35 19.30 5.20
C ILE A 112 -13.13 20.16 6.44
N THR A 113 -11.87 20.47 6.76
CA THR A 113 -11.53 21.20 7.99
C THR A 113 -11.75 22.71 7.87
N LYS A 114 -11.90 23.24 6.65
CA LYS A 114 -11.93 24.69 6.34
C LYS A 114 -10.68 25.42 6.81
N GLU A 115 -9.56 24.70 6.90
CA GLU A 115 -8.28 25.24 7.33
C GLU A 115 -7.40 25.67 6.15
N ALA A 116 -6.29 26.35 6.45
CA ALA A 116 -5.36 26.82 5.44
C ALA A 116 -4.50 25.71 4.80
N LYS A 117 -4.39 24.54 5.46
CA LYS A 117 -3.52 23.43 5.04
C LYS A 117 -4.23 22.09 5.15
N ASP A 118 -3.79 21.16 4.31
CA ASP A 118 -4.16 19.76 4.39
C ASP A 118 -3.48 19.12 5.60
N LYS A 119 -4.23 18.29 6.32
CA LYS A 119 -3.77 17.68 7.55
C LYS A 119 -3.95 16.17 7.56
N ILE A 120 -3.15 15.48 8.35
CA ILE A 120 -3.32 14.08 8.70
C ILE A 120 -3.18 13.97 10.22
N LEU A 121 -4.19 13.41 10.88
CA LEU A 121 -4.12 13.14 12.30
C LEU A 121 -3.43 11.79 12.55
N PHE A 122 -2.47 11.79 13.47
CA PHE A 122 -1.71 10.60 13.81
C PHE A 122 -2.61 9.46 14.32
N GLY A 123 -2.42 8.26 13.78
CA GLY A 123 -3.12 7.05 14.24
C GLY A 123 -2.52 6.51 15.53
N LEU A 124 -3.38 6.11 16.49
CA LEU A 124 -2.94 5.53 17.76
C LEU A 124 -2.11 4.25 17.58
N SER A 125 -2.31 3.51 16.47
CA SER A 125 -1.56 2.30 16.13
C SER A 125 -0.07 2.53 15.90
N ALA A 126 0.34 3.74 15.52
CA ALA A 126 1.73 4.08 15.27
C ALA A 126 2.46 4.61 16.52
N VAL A 127 1.76 4.76 17.65
CA VAL A 127 2.37 5.20 18.91
C VAL A 127 3.14 4.03 19.54
N LYS A 128 4.44 4.25 19.77
CA LYS A 128 5.31 3.24 20.39
C LYS A 128 4.77 2.80 21.75
N ASN A 129 4.85 1.50 22.01
CA ASN A 129 4.43 0.85 23.26
C ASN A 129 2.92 0.90 23.55
N VAL A 130 2.09 1.28 22.58
CA VAL A 130 0.63 1.22 22.71
C VAL A 130 0.11 -0.01 21.97
N GLY A 131 -0.40 -0.99 22.71
CA GLY A 131 -0.97 -2.21 22.14
C GLY A 131 -2.41 -2.02 21.67
N GLU A 132 -2.87 -2.85 20.73
CA GLU A 132 -4.24 -2.81 20.21
C GLU A 132 -5.32 -2.86 21.30
N GLY A 133 -5.10 -3.64 22.37
CA GLY A 133 -6.03 -3.74 23.49
C GLY A 133 -6.23 -2.40 24.20
N ALA A 134 -5.15 -1.64 24.41
CA ALA A 134 -5.20 -0.31 24.99
C ALA A 134 -5.92 0.67 24.06
N ILE A 135 -5.62 0.64 22.76
CA ILE A 135 -6.30 1.49 21.76
C ILE A 135 -7.81 1.21 21.75
N LYS A 136 -8.22 -0.06 21.74
CA LYS A 136 -9.63 -0.45 21.78
C LYS A 136 -10.32 0.05 23.06
N ALA A 137 -9.64 -0.05 24.22
CA ALA A 137 -10.18 0.44 25.48
C ALA A 137 -10.36 1.96 25.48
N ILE A 138 -9.37 2.71 24.97
CA ILE A 138 -9.44 4.17 24.81
C ILE A 138 -10.62 4.58 23.93
N LEU A 139 -10.74 3.98 22.74
CA LEU A 139 -11.81 4.32 21.81
C LEU A 139 -13.20 3.91 22.34
N LYS A 140 -13.28 2.81 23.08
CA LYS A 140 -14.52 2.39 23.75
C LYS A 140 -14.91 3.38 24.85
N ALA A 141 -13.99 3.73 25.75
CA ALA A 141 -14.23 4.70 26.81
C ALA A 141 -14.65 6.07 26.25
N ARG A 142 -14.01 6.52 25.15
CA ARG A 142 -14.37 7.77 24.47
C ARG A 142 -15.80 7.76 23.90
N LYS A 143 -16.28 6.62 23.43
CA LYS A 143 -17.66 6.48 22.93
C LYS A 143 -18.69 6.41 24.06
N GLU A 144 -18.32 5.83 25.20
CA GLU A 144 -19.24 5.62 26.34
C GLU A 144 -19.31 6.83 27.28
N GLY A 145 -18.23 7.63 27.38
CA GLY A 145 -18.13 8.76 28.30
C GLY A 145 -17.70 10.09 27.67
N GLY A 146 -17.68 10.19 26.33
CA GLY A 146 -17.45 11.46 25.64
C GLY A 146 -18.72 12.31 25.64
N GLU A 147 -18.59 13.61 25.95
CA GLU A 147 -19.62 14.61 25.62
C GLU A 147 -19.82 14.73 24.10
#